data_AF-A0A412ZK76-F1
#
_entry.id   AF-A0A412ZK76-F1
#
_cell.length_a   1.000
_cell.length_b   1.000
_cell.length_c   1.000
_cell.angle_alpha   90.00
_cell.angle_beta   90.00
_cell.angle_gamma   90.00
#
_symmetry.space_group_name_H-M   'P 1'
#
loop_
_entity.id
_entity.type
_entity.pdbx_description
1 polymer ?
#
loop_
_entity_poly.entity_id
_entity_poly.type
_entity_poly.pdbx_seq_one_letter_code
_entity_poly.pdbx_strand_id
1 'polypeptide(L)'
;MTFLLYIGKNKDFLRKFSKLENVQMIYAQNYQDAITICVRLKVRENIIVLHEQGEMNGDIEQVGAFRKKFYQAYVVLITDRLSPEASKVYLNSGINDTVSLHITTAQLRQKIDIINKRQELLYAHNRKKKDVRHFILPQWKRCFDILFSGTALVFLSPVFLLTAIAIRLESKGPVIYKSKRVGTNYTIFNFLKFRSMYTDADKKLKDLSGQNQYLPEGIPEITEDFSMEELEGLIFGDDGVIDNGGMLVSDDFIIPEEEFISKQNALDESPFIKIEKDPRVTKVGRVLRKYSLDELPQLVNILKGDMSVVGNRPLPLYEAERLTNDESIERFMAPAGLTGLWQVEKRGDAGKLSAKERKELDLKYGKEFSFFLDMKILFKTLTAFVQKGDV
;
A
#
# COMPACT_ATOMS: atom_id res chain seq x y z
N MET A 1 6.31 -3.16 27.37
CA MET A 1 6.87 -3.01 28.73
C MET A 1 8.38 -2.94 28.58
N THR A 2 8.98 -1.86 29.05
CA THR A 2 10.42 -1.58 28.86
C THR A 2 11.20 -2.07 30.08
N PHE A 3 12.32 -2.74 29.84
CA PHE A 3 13.20 -3.25 30.90
C PHE A 3 14.37 -2.30 31.07
N LEU A 4 14.43 -1.64 32.22
CA LEU A 4 15.47 -0.69 32.55
C LEU A 4 16.47 -1.36 33.50
N LEU A 5 17.61 -1.77 32.96
CA LEU A 5 18.66 -2.45 33.69
C LEU A 5 19.67 -1.42 34.19
N TYR A 6 19.82 -1.27 35.50
CA TYR A 6 20.81 -0.39 36.10
C TYR A 6 22.03 -1.18 36.60
N ILE A 7 23.22 -0.79 36.14
CA ILE A 7 24.52 -1.33 36.52
C ILE A 7 25.33 -0.18 37.11
N GLY A 8 25.49 -0.18 38.43
CA GLY A 8 26.17 0.90 39.14
C GLY A 8 26.18 0.74 40.65
N LYS A 9 26.86 1.66 41.32
CA LYS A 9 27.07 1.67 42.77
C LYS A 9 26.15 2.67 43.49
N ASN A 10 25.57 3.63 42.76
CA ASN A 10 24.75 4.68 43.34
C ASN A 10 23.33 4.19 43.71
N LYS A 11 23.14 3.92 45.02
CA LYS A 11 21.85 3.44 45.57
C LYS A 11 20.76 4.51 45.54
N ASP A 12 21.11 5.79 45.59
CA ASP A 12 20.13 6.89 45.57
C ASP A 12 19.51 7.04 44.18
N PHE A 13 20.31 6.85 43.13
CA PHE A 13 19.83 6.80 41.75
C PHE A 13 18.79 5.68 41.58
N LEU A 14 19.11 4.47 42.05
CA LEU A 14 18.19 3.33 42.01
C LEU A 14 16.87 3.65 42.73
N ARG A 15 16.93 4.21 43.94
CA ARG A 15 15.75 4.54 44.75
C ARG A 15 14.88 5.62 44.10
N LYS A 16 15.49 6.60 43.42
CA LYS A 16 14.79 7.70 42.75
C LYS A 16 13.93 7.22 41.59
N PHE A 17 14.40 6.22 40.84
CA PHE A 17 13.77 5.77 39.59
C PHE A 17 13.07 4.42 39.69
N SER A 18 13.10 3.75 40.85
CA SER A 18 12.43 2.46 41.06
C SER A 18 10.90 2.50 40.94
N LYS A 19 10.30 3.71 40.96
CA LYS A 19 8.84 3.93 40.94
C LYS A 19 8.31 4.46 39.60
N LEU A 20 9.08 4.34 38.52
CA LEU A 20 8.62 4.76 37.19
C LEU A 20 7.49 3.85 36.68
N GLU A 21 6.40 4.45 36.23
CA GLU A 21 5.29 3.72 35.61
C GLU A 21 5.70 3.11 34.26
N ASN A 22 5.15 1.94 33.92
CA ASN A 22 5.36 1.22 32.65
C ASN A 22 6.82 0.79 32.36
N VAL A 23 7.71 0.89 33.35
CA VAL A 23 9.11 0.47 33.29
C VAL A 23 9.39 -0.53 34.39
N GLN A 24 9.98 -1.67 34.04
CA GLN A 24 10.50 -2.61 35.03
C GLN A 24 11.98 -2.33 35.27
N MET A 25 12.28 -1.79 36.44
CA MET A 25 13.66 -1.56 36.85
C MET A 25 14.29 -2.85 37.38
N ILE A 26 15.46 -3.21 36.84
CA ILE A 26 16.24 -4.37 37.23
C ILE A 26 17.61 -3.88 37.70
N TYR A 27 17.99 -4.25 38.90
CA TYR A 27 19.34 -4.02 39.41
C TYR A 27 20.25 -5.20 39.06
N ALA A 28 21.44 -4.93 38.53
CA ALA A 28 22.47 -5.93 38.34
C ALA A 28 23.82 -5.41 38.86
N GLN A 29 24.58 -6.28 39.53
CA GLN A 29 25.88 -5.90 40.09
C GLN A 29 26.95 -5.72 39.01
N ASN A 30 26.84 -6.49 37.92
CA ASN A 30 27.73 -6.47 36.78
C ASN A 30 27.02 -6.98 35.53
N TYR A 31 27.68 -6.93 34.38
CA TYR A 31 27.11 -7.38 33.12
C TYR A 31 26.85 -8.90 33.04
N GLN A 32 27.54 -9.74 33.82
CA GLN A 32 27.27 -11.19 33.86
C GLN A 32 25.97 -11.51 34.63
N ASP A 33 25.75 -10.82 35.74
CA ASP A 33 24.52 -10.87 36.52
C ASP A 33 23.34 -10.35 35.68
N ALA A 34 23.53 -9.23 34.98
CA ALA A 34 22.57 -8.71 34.01
C ALA A 34 22.17 -9.73 32.94
N ILE A 35 23.15 -10.41 32.31
CA ILE A 35 22.87 -11.47 31.32
C ILE A 35 22.02 -12.57 31.94
N THR A 36 22.38 -13.02 33.14
CA THR A 36 21.67 -14.11 33.83
C THR A 36 20.23 -13.72 34.13
N ILE A 37 19.98 -12.49 34.61
CA ILE A 37 18.65 -11.98 34.89
C ILE A 37 17.82 -11.85 33.61
N CYS A 38 18.38 -11.27 32.55
CA CYS A 38 17.69 -11.12 31.27
C CYS A 38 17.30 -12.47 30.65
N VAL A 39 18.20 -13.46 30.70
CA VAL A 39 17.90 -14.83 30.22
C VAL A 39 16.80 -15.47 31.04
N ARG A 40 16.86 -15.38 32.37
CA ARG A 40 15.85 -15.95 33.28
C ARG A 40 14.47 -15.35 33.06
N LEU A 41 14.39 -14.04 32.87
CA LEU A 41 13.13 -13.32 32.62
C LEU A 41 12.66 -13.42 31.16
N LYS A 42 13.38 -14.16 30.30
CA LYS A 42 13.12 -14.29 28.85
C LYS A 42 13.01 -12.94 28.15
N VAL A 43 13.71 -11.93 28.66
CA VAL A 43 13.74 -10.59 28.07
C VAL A 43 14.73 -10.58 26.92
N ARG A 44 14.24 -10.31 25.72
CA ARG A 44 15.07 -10.27 24.50
C ARG A 44 15.00 -8.93 23.76
N GLU A 45 14.02 -8.10 24.08
CA GLU A 45 13.69 -6.86 23.37
C GLU A 45 13.41 -5.73 24.38
N ASN A 46 13.48 -4.48 23.92
CA ASN A 46 13.21 -3.28 24.72
C ASN A 46 14.01 -3.19 26.02
N ILE A 47 15.30 -3.57 25.94
CA ILE A 47 16.26 -3.48 27.04
C ILE A 47 16.97 -2.14 26.94
N ILE A 48 16.87 -1.32 27.98
CA ILE A 48 17.64 -0.10 28.17
C ILE A 48 18.59 -0.35 29.34
N VAL A 49 19.90 -0.24 29.09
CA VAL A 49 20.93 -0.41 30.11
C VAL A 49 21.41 0.97 30.54
N LEU A 50 21.31 1.27 31.83
CA LEU A 50 21.89 2.44 32.46
C LEU A 50 23.20 2.00 33.15
N HIS A 51 24.32 2.35 32.53
CA HIS A 51 25.66 1.99 32.99
C HIS A 51 26.33 3.18 33.66
N GLU A 52 26.66 3.09 34.95
CA GLU A 52 27.43 4.12 35.63
C GLU A 52 28.90 4.06 35.22
N GLN A 53 29.46 5.20 34.79
CA GLN A 53 30.83 5.26 34.28
C GLN A 53 31.83 4.73 35.32
N GLY A 54 32.66 3.77 34.91
CA GLY A 54 33.72 3.18 35.71
C GLY A 54 35.08 3.40 35.05
N GLU A 55 35.92 2.36 35.09
CA GLU A 55 37.18 2.35 34.35
C GLU A 55 36.91 2.08 32.87
N MET A 56 37.39 2.98 32.02
CA MET A 56 37.07 3.00 30.59
C MET A 56 37.29 1.67 29.87
N ASN A 57 38.44 1.02 30.07
CA ASN A 57 38.74 -0.26 29.42
C ASN A 57 37.81 -1.39 29.91
N GLY A 58 37.51 -1.40 31.21
CA GLY A 58 36.60 -2.38 31.80
C GLY A 58 35.16 -2.18 31.36
N ASP A 59 34.72 -0.93 31.20
CA ASP A 59 33.38 -0.60 30.69
C ASP A 59 33.20 -1.11 29.25
N ILE A 60 34.17 -0.83 28.38
CA ILE A 60 34.13 -1.21 26.95
C ILE A 60 34.04 -2.73 26.79
N GLU A 61 34.88 -3.47 27.52
CA GLU A 61 34.89 -4.93 27.45
C GLU A 61 33.54 -5.53 27.88
N GLN A 62 32.99 -5.03 28.99
CA GLN A 62 31.73 -5.52 29.53
C GLN A 62 30.52 -5.18 28.65
N VAL A 63 30.45 -3.94 28.16
CA VAL A 63 29.41 -3.52 27.20
C VAL A 63 29.50 -4.36 25.93
N GLY A 64 30.70 -4.56 25.39
CA GLY A 64 30.93 -5.39 24.20
C GLY A 64 30.46 -6.84 24.41
N ALA A 65 30.80 -7.44 25.55
CA ALA A 65 30.36 -8.81 25.88
C ALA A 65 28.83 -8.93 26.01
N PHE A 66 28.17 -7.93 26.60
CA PHE A 66 26.72 -7.89 26.72
C PHE A 66 26.02 -7.76 25.37
N ARG A 67 26.49 -6.84 24.52
CA ARG A 67 25.89 -6.60 23.20
C ARG A 67 26.04 -7.77 22.24
N LYS A 68 27.07 -8.62 22.40
CA LYS A 68 27.17 -9.89 21.66
C LYS A 68 25.98 -10.82 21.90
N LYS A 69 25.38 -10.80 23.10
CA LYS A 69 24.19 -11.61 23.45
C LYS A 69 22.88 -10.84 23.27
N PHE A 70 22.88 -9.54 23.53
CA PHE A 70 21.71 -8.65 23.46
C PHE A 70 21.96 -7.49 22.49
N TYR A 71 22.00 -7.80 21.19
CA TYR A 71 22.36 -6.83 20.15
C TYR A 71 21.40 -5.63 20.04
N GLN A 72 20.13 -5.82 20.43
CA GLN A 72 19.11 -4.76 20.41
C GLN A 72 19.12 -3.86 21.65
N ALA A 73 19.92 -4.20 22.67
CA ALA A 73 19.96 -3.42 23.90
C ALA A 73 20.49 -2.00 23.63
N TYR A 74 19.81 -1.01 24.23
CA TYR A 74 20.19 0.38 24.16
C TYR A 74 20.97 0.75 25.42
N VAL A 75 22.26 1.04 25.29
CA VAL A 75 23.14 1.31 26.43
C VAL A 75 23.33 2.81 26.60
N VAL A 76 22.99 3.32 27.78
CA VAL A 76 23.12 4.72 28.18
C VAL A 76 24.17 4.81 29.28
N LEU A 77 25.21 5.60 29.03
CA LEU A 77 26.26 5.87 29.99
C LEU A 77 25.84 7.00 30.94
N ILE A 78 25.87 6.74 32.25
CA ILE A 78 25.63 7.75 33.27
C ILE A 78 26.96 8.43 33.62
N THR A 79 27.07 9.71 33.28
CA THR A 79 28.26 10.54 33.47
C THR A 79 27.90 12.03 33.37
N ASP A 80 28.63 12.87 34.10
CA ASP A 80 28.44 14.32 34.05
C ASP A 80 29.39 15.01 33.05
N ARG A 81 30.56 14.42 32.76
CA ARG A 81 31.56 14.97 31.83
C ARG A 81 32.33 13.87 31.12
N LEU A 82 32.47 14.02 29.81
CA LEU A 82 33.28 13.18 28.94
C LEU A 82 34.22 14.06 28.11
N SER A 83 35.49 13.65 27.99
CA SER A 83 36.38 14.25 26.99
C SER A 83 35.95 13.81 25.57
N PRO A 84 36.26 14.59 24.52
CA PRO A 84 35.94 14.21 23.14
C PRO A 84 36.54 12.87 22.72
N GLU A 85 37.76 12.58 23.18
CA GLU A 85 38.46 11.31 22.98
C GLU A 85 37.70 10.17 23.64
N ALA A 86 37.29 10.36 24.89
CA ALA A 86 36.54 9.35 25.63
C ALA A 86 35.18 9.06 24.99
N SER A 87 34.48 10.11 24.57
CA SER A 87 33.19 10.02 23.89
C SER A 87 33.27 9.15 22.64
N LYS A 88 34.29 9.36 21.79
CA LYS A 88 34.49 8.58 20.56
C LYS A 88 34.72 7.10 20.86
N VAL A 89 35.52 6.79 21.87
CA VAL A 89 35.80 5.40 22.27
C VAL A 89 34.54 4.74 22.83
N TYR A 90 33.78 5.41 23.69
CA TYR A 90 32.53 4.86 24.24
C TYR A 90 31.47 4.63 23.16
N LEU A 91 31.30 5.57 22.22
CA LEU A 91 30.40 5.39 21.07
C LEU A 91 30.78 4.17 20.23
N ASN A 92 32.07 4.00 19.93
CA ASN A 92 32.56 2.86 19.16
C ASN A 92 32.40 1.52 19.89
N SER A 93 32.35 1.53 21.23
CA SER A 93 32.12 0.33 22.04
C SER A 93 30.65 -0.15 22.04
N GLY A 94 29.73 0.68 21.54
CA GLY A 94 28.31 0.37 21.46
C GLY A 94 27.45 1.04 22.53
N ILE A 95 27.98 2.04 23.24
CA ILE A 95 27.17 2.98 24.02
C ILE A 95 26.42 3.88 23.06
N ASN A 96 25.12 4.02 23.27
CA ASN A 96 24.23 4.76 22.37
C ASN A 96 24.03 6.21 22.78
N ASP A 97 24.14 6.52 24.07
CA ASP A 97 23.75 7.82 24.61
C ASP A 97 24.35 8.05 26.00
N THR A 98 24.26 9.27 26.51
CA THR A 98 24.75 9.69 27.83
C THR A 98 23.67 10.36 28.66
N VAL A 99 23.75 10.26 29.98
CA VAL A 99 22.84 10.90 30.95
C VAL A 99 23.62 11.39 32.17
N SER A 100 23.31 12.58 32.68
CA SER A 100 23.89 13.06 33.94
C SER A 100 23.33 12.32 35.16
N LEU A 101 24.16 12.17 36.20
CA LEU A 101 23.75 11.64 37.50
C LEU A 101 22.60 12.45 38.14
N HIS A 102 22.49 13.73 37.79
CA HIS A 102 21.52 14.66 38.34
C HIS A 102 20.20 14.74 37.54
N ILE A 103 19.99 13.86 36.55
CA ILE A 103 18.78 13.88 35.72
C ILE A 103 17.48 13.82 36.54
N THR A 104 16.46 14.55 36.09
CA THR A 104 15.12 14.51 36.69
C THR A 104 14.30 13.31 36.21
N THR A 105 13.26 12.93 36.95
CA THR A 105 12.32 11.86 36.56
C THR A 105 11.60 12.15 35.25
N ALA A 106 11.20 13.40 35.03
CA ALA A 106 10.57 13.81 33.78
C ALA A 106 11.50 13.66 32.57
N GLN A 107 12.75 14.12 32.68
CA GLN A 107 13.74 14.00 31.61
C GLN A 107 14.08 12.54 31.30
N LEU A 108 14.28 11.70 32.32
CA LEU A 108 14.56 10.29 32.09
C LEU A 108 13.38 9.59 31.42
N ARG A 109 12.13 9.90 31.82
CA ARG A 109 10.91 9.37 31.19
C ARG A 109 10.83 9.75 29.72
N GLN A 110 11.00 11.04 29.39
CA GLN A 110 11.01 11.52 28.01
C GLN A 110 12.10 10.81 27.17
N LYS A 111 13.28 10.59 27.74
CA LYS A 111 14.38 9.88 27.07
C LYS A 111 14.04 8.42 26.80
N ILE A 112 13.45 7.73 27.78
CA ILE A 112 12.95 6.35 27.62
C ILE A 112 11.91 6.27 26.50
N ASP A 113 10.97 7.23 26.44
CA ASP A 113 9.95 7.27 25.39
C ASP A 113 10.56 7.45 23.99
N ILE A 114 11.55 8.33 23.86
CA ILE A 114 12.29 8.54 22.60
C ILE A 114 13.04 7.25 22.20
N ILE A 115 13.73 6.60 23.15
CA ILE A 115 14.47 5.35 22.92
C ILE A 115 13.51 4.24 22.46
N ASN A 116 12.37 4.10 23.15
CA ASN A 116 11.35 3.12 22.79
C ASN A 116 10.82 3.38 21.38
N LYS A 117 10.40 4.62 21.06
CA LYS A 117 9.89 4.98 19.72
C LYS A 117 10.92 4.70 18.63
N ARG A 118 12.20 5.02 18.87
CA ARG A 118 13.29 4.69 17.95
C ARG A 118 13.46 3.17 17.78
N GLN A 119 13.47 2.40 18.87
CA GLN A 119 13.58 0.94 18.79
C GLN A 119 12.38 0.34 18.04
N GLU A 120 11.17 0.88 18.25
CA GLU A 120 9.98 0.46 17.51
C GLU A 120 10.14 0.66 16.00
N LEU A 121 10.66 1.82 15.57
CA LEU A 121 10.88 2.11 14.15
C LEU A 121 11.96 1.22 13.54
N LEU A 122 13.11 1.06 14.22
CA LEU A 122 14.25 0.29 13.71
C LEU A 122 13.96 -1.22 13.61
N TYR A 123 13.21 -1.76 14.56
CA TYR A 123 12.91 -3.19 14.62
C TYR A 123 11.48 -3.52 14.21
N ALA A 124 10.74 -2.57 13.62
CA ALA A 124 9.38 -2.78 13.10
C ALA A 124 9.30 -3.99 12.14
N HIS A 125 10.31 -4.17 11.29
CA HIS A 125 10.38 -5.26 10.32
C HIS A 125 10.57 -6.65 10.96
N ASN A 126 11.13 -6.71 12.17
CA ASN A 126 11.38 -7.95 12.91
C ASN A 126 10.18 -8.39 13.76
N ARG A 127 9.17 -7.52 13.97
CA ARG A 127 7.90 -7.99 14.53
C ARG A 127 7.34 -9.04 13.57
N LYS A 128 6.77 -10.13 14.10
CA LYS A 128 5.95 -11.04 13.31
C LYS A 128 5.01 -10.18 12.47
N LYS A 129 5.22 -10.15 11.15
CA LYS A 129 4.33 -9.47 10.22
C LYS A 129 2.93 -9.93 10.63
N LYS A 130 2.06 -9.01 11.03
CA LYS A 130 0.67 -9.36 11.31
C LYS A 130 0.21 -10.16 10.10
N ASP A 131 -0.34 -11.36 10.33
CA ASP A 131 -0.83 -12.18 9.24
C ASP A 131 -1.75 -11.30 8.39
N VAL A 132 -1.31 -11.01 7.17
CA VAL A 132 -2.10 -10.22 6.24
C VAL A 132 -3.37 -11.03 6.06
N ARG A 133 -4.52 -10.42 6.35
CA ARG A 133 -5.79 -11.11 6.16
C ARG A 133 -5.86 -11.45 4.68
N HIS A 134 -6.01 -12.73 4.35
CA HIS A 134 -6.24 -13.18 2.99
C HIS A 134 -7.73 -13.51 2.86
N PHE A 135 -8.38 -12.94 1.86
CA PHE A 135 -9.73 -13.31 1.50
C PHE A 135 -9.73 -14.73 0.93
N ILE A 136 -10.66 -15.57 1.38
CA ILE A 136 -10.89 -16.91 0.84
C ILE A 136 -12.31 -16.95 0.31
N LEU A 137 -12.47 -17.35 -0.96
CA LEU A 137 -13.78 -17.45 -1.58
C LEU A 137 -14.61 -18.55 -0.91
N PRO A 138 -15.85 -18.28 -0.46
CA PRO A 138 -16.71 -19.31 0.11
C PRO A 138 -17.01 -20.43 -0.88
N GLN A 139 -17.13 -21.66 -0.38
CA GLN A 139 -17.37 -22.84 -1.21
C GLN A 139 -18.68 -22.76 -2.00
N TRP A 140 -19.78 -22.26 -1.40
CA TRP A 140 -21.06 -22.10 -2.09
C TRP A 140 -20.93 -21.20 -3.33
N LYS A 141 -20.13 -20.13 -3.21
CA LYS A 141 -19.90 -19.16 -4.29
C LYS A 141 -19.06 -19.78 -5.39
N ARG A 142 -18.04 -20.54 -4.99
CA ARG A 142 -17.21 -21.29 -5.95
C ARG A 142 -18.03 -22.33 -6.72
N CYS A 143 -18.91 -23.06 -6.06
CA CYS A 143 -19.81 -24.01 -6.71
C CYS A 143 -20.75 -23.32 -7.70
N PHE A 144 -21.35 -22.19 -7.31
CA PHE A 144 -22.17 -21.38 -8.20
C PHE A 144 -21.40 -20.91 -9.43
N ASP A 145 -20.18 -20.39 -9.24
CA ASP A 145 -19.33 -19.89 -10.31
C ASP A 145 -19.00 -20.97 -11.35
N ILE A 146 -18.65 -22.18 -10.89
CA ILE A 146 -18.31 -23.31 -11.77
C ILE A 146 -19.55 -23.74 -12.56
N LEU A 147 -20.70 -23.92 -11.89
CA LEU A 147 -21.93 -24.37 -12.54
C LEU A 147 -22.45 -23.34 -13.55
N PHE A 148 -22.49 -22.07 -13.16
CA PHE A 148 -22.94 -20.97 -14.02
C PHE A 148 -22.03 -20.82 -15.24
N SER A 149 -20.72 -20.76 -15.02
CA SER A 149 -19.76 -20.54 -16.11
C SER A 149 -19.66 -21.74 -17.04
N GLY A 150 -19.66 -22.96 -16.50
CA GLY A 150 -19.64 -24.19 -17.31
C GLY A 150 -20.89 -24.30 -18.19
N THR A 151 -22.06 -24.04 -17.62
CA THR A 151 -23.33 -24.02 -18.37
C THR A 151 -23.32 -22.94 -19.46
N ALA A 152 -22.92 -21.71 -19.11
CA ALA A 152 -22.83 -20.60 -20.06
C ALA A 152 -21.88 -20.90 -21.23
N LEU A 153 -20.71 -21.51 -20.97
CA LEU A 153 -19.75 -21.86 -22.02
C LEU A 153 -20.30 -22.89 -23.01
N VAL A 154 -21.06 -23.88 -22.53
CA VAL A 154 -21.69 -24.88 -23.42
C VAL A 154 -22.72 -24.21 -24.33
N PHE A 155 -23.64 -23.44 -23.76
CA PHE A 155 -24.69 -22.76 -24.54
C PHE A 155 -24.15 -21.67 -25.47
N LEU A 156 -23.12 -20.94 -25.05
CA LEU A 156 -22.51 -19.88 -25.84
C LEU A 156 -21.44 -20.39 -26.81
N SER A 157 -21.10 -21.69 -26.79
CA SER A 157 -20.07 -22.26 -27.66
C SER A 157 -20.26 -21.95 -29.16
N PRO A 158 -21.48 -21.91 -29.75
CA PRO A 158 -21.66 -21.49 -31.13
C PRO A 158 -21.28 -20.01 -31.35
N VAL A 159 -21.65 -19.15 -30.40
CA VAL A 159 -21.34 -17.71 -30.44
C VAL A 159 -19.83 -17.49 -30.33
N PHE A 160 -19.14 -18.25 -29.46
CA PHE A 160 -17.68 -18.23 -29.37
C PHE A 160 -17.02 -18.57 -30.70
N LEU A 161 -17.49 -19.64 -31.38
CA LEU A 161 -16.94 -20.07 -32.66
C LEU A 161 -17.16 -19.02 -33.75
N LEU A 162 -18.37 -18.50 -33.89
CA LEU A 162 -18.70 -17.47 -34.89
C LEU A 162 -17.89 -16.19 -34.66
N THR A 163 -17.75 -15.78 -33.40
CA THR A 163 -16.95 -14.61 -33.02
C THR A 163 -15.47 -14.83 -33.35
N ALA A 164 -14.93 -16.02 -33.06
CA ALA A 164 -13.56 -16.37 -33.36
C ALA A 164 -13.25 -16.33 -34.87
N ILE A 165 -14.18 -16.84 -35.69
CA ILE A 165 -14.08 -16.78 -37.15
C ILE A 165 -14.12 -15.32 -37.62
N ALA A 166 -15.07 -14.52 -37.14
CA ALA A 166 -15.20 -13.11 -37.54
C ALA A 166 -13.93 -12.29 -37.23
N ILE A 167 -13.34 -12.47 -36.04
CA ILE A 167 -12.09 -11.79 -35.65
C ILE A 167 -10.92 -12.21 -36.54
N ARG A 168 -10.84 -13.49 -36.91
CA ARG A 168 -9.74 -14.04 -37.69
C ARG A 168 -9.84 -13.70 -39.17
N LEU A 169 -11.06 -13.50 -39.69
CA LEU A 169 -11.29 -12.99 -41.05
C LEU A 169 -10.93 -11.51 -41.18
N GLU A 170 -11.20 -10.69 -40.16
CA GLU A 170 -10.93 -9.25 -40.22
C GLU A 170 -9.43 -8.91 -40.05
N SER A 171 -8.72 -9.61 -39.16
CA SER A 171 -7.30 -9.28 -38.89
C SER A 171 -6.45 -10.51 -38.55
N LYS A 172 -5.19 -10.52 -39.00
CA LYS A 172 -4.22 -11.59 -38.69
C LYS A 172 -3.86 -11.58 -37.20
N GLY A 173 -3.66 -12.76 -36.61
CA GLY A 173 -3.18 -12.92 -35.22
C GLY A 173 -4.14 -13.72 -34.31
N PRO A 174 -3.90 -13.70 -32.98
CA PRO A 174 -4.67 -14.48 -32.01
C PRO A 174 -6.06 -13.90 -31.78
N VAL A 175 -7.06 -14.78 -31.61
CA VAL A 175 -8.46 -14.42 -31.34
C VAL A 175 -8.64 -13.91 -29.90
N ILE A 176 -7.88 -14.48 -28.95
CA ILE A 176 -7.93 -14.13 -27.53
C ILE A 176 -6.79 -13.17 -27.19
N TYR A 177 -7.14 -12.03 -26.61
CA TYR A 177 -6.23 -11.09 -26.01
C TYR A 177 -6.12 -11.34 -24.50
N LYS A 178 -4.91 -11.18 -23.94
CA LYS A 178 -4.63 -11.38 -22.51
C LYS A 178 -4.12 -10.06 -21.93
N SER A 179 -4.85 -9.49 -20.97
CA SER A 179 -4.45 -8.30 -20.22
C SER A 179 -4.07 -8.68 -18.81
N LYS A 180 -3.03 -8.07 -18.23
CA LYS A 180 -2.73 -8.23 -16.80
C LYS A 180 -3.70 -7.41 -15.98
N ARG A 181 -4.32 -8.05 -14.99
CA ARG A 181 -5.27 -7.41 -14.06
C ARG A 181 -5.00 -7.85 -12.64
N VAL A 182 -5.32 -6.96 -11.71
CA VAL A 182 -5.30 -7.20 -10.27
C VAL A 182 -6.69 -7.61 -9.81
N GLY A 183 -6.79 -8.77 -9.18
CA GLY A 183 -8.02 -9.34 -8.63
C GLY A 183 -7.98 -9.45 -7.11
N THR A 184 -8.68 -10.46 -6.59
CA THR A 184 -8.78 -10.77 -5.16
C THR A 184 -7.40 -10.92 -4.51
N ASN A 185 -7.24 -10.43 -3.28
CA ASN A 185 -5.97 -10.43 -2.52
C ASN A 185 -4.82 -9.73 -3.27
N TYR A 186 -5.13 -8.79 -4.15
CA TYR A 186 -4.14 -8.12 -4.98
C TYR A 186 -3.36 -9.09 -5.91
N THR A 187 -3.94 -10.24 -6.24
CA THR A 187 -3.30 -11.23 -7.11
C THR A 187 -3.38 -10.81 -8.58
N ILE A 188 -2.26 -10.93 -9.29
CA ILE A 188 -2.18 -10.58 -10.72
C ILE A 188 -2.49 -11.82 -11.55
N PHE A 189 -3.44 -11.71 -12.48
CA PHE A 189 -3.82 -12.79 -13.37
C PHE A 189 -3.99 -12.33 -14.82
N ASN A 190 -4.12 -13.31 -15.73
CA ASN A 190 -4.35 -13.05 -17.14
C ASN A 190 -5.86 -12.92 -17.41
N PHE A 191 -6.32 -11.70 -17.58
CA PHE A 191 -7.70 -11.37 -17.92
C PHE A 191 -7.95 -11.60 -19.42
N LEU A 192 -8.82 -12.55 -19.75
CA LEU A 192 -9.07 -12.98 -21.12
C LEU A 192 -10.17 -12.15 -21.76
N LYS A 193 -9.94 -11.68 -22.98
CA LYS A 193 -10.96 -11.04 -23.82
C LYS A 193 -10.86 -11.51 -25.25
N PHE A 194 -11.93 -11.39 -26.02
CA PHE A 194 -11.79 -11.43 -27.46
C PHE A 194 -11.04 -10.18 -27.93
N ARG A 195 -10.16 -10.36 -28.89
CA ARG A 195 -9.41 -9.28 -29.50
C ARG A 195 -10.38 -8.36 -30.25
N SER A 196 -10.49 -7.12 -29.77
CA SER A 196 -11.29 -6.06 -30.42
C SER A 196 -10.44 -5.00 -31.13
N MET A 197 -9.13 -4.97 -30.88
CA MET A 197 -8.19 -4.01 -31.46
C MET A 197 -7.25 -4.69 -32.48
N TYR A 198 -6.68 -3.91 -33.39
CA TYR A 198 -5.61 -4.38 -34.27
C TYR A 198 -4.34 -4.73 -33.48
N THR A 199 -3.48 -5.58 -34.04
CA THR A 199 -2.25 -6.06 -33.35
C THR A 199 -1.18 -4.98 -33.17
N ASP A 200 -1.27 -3.88 -33.91
CA ASP A 200 -0.38 -2.70 -33.83
C ASP A 200 -0.94 -1.59 -32.92
N ALA A 201 -2.08 -1.82 -32.25
CA ALA A 201 -2.76 -0.83 -31.42
C ALA A 201 -1.89 -0.27 -30.27
N ASP A 202 -1.01 -1.08 -29.70
CA ASP A 202 -0.17 -0.67 -28.56
C ASP A 202 0.84 0.43 -28.96
N LYS A 203 1.31 0.44 -30.21
CA LYS A 203 2.21 1.49 -30.73
C LYS A 203 1.53 2.86 -30.79
N LYS A 204 0.21 2.89 -30.97
CA LYS A 204 -0.61 4.10 -31.05
C LYS A 204 -1.16 4.56 -29.70
N LEU A 205 -0.85 3.86 -28.59
CA LEU A 205 -1.31 4.24 -27.26
C LEU A 205 -0.62 5.53 -26.76
N LYS A 206 0.67 5.71 -27.07
CA LYS A 206 1.44 6.89 -26.66
C LYS A 206 0.88 8.18 -27.23
N ASP A 207 0.31 8.13 -28.44
CA ASP A 207 -0.23 9.30 -29.14
C ASP A 207 -1.64 9.73 -28.64
N LEU A 208 -2.24 8.97 -27.70
CA LEU A 208 -3.64 9.15 -27.28
C LEU A 208 -3.82 9.41 -25.77
N SER A 209 -2.72 9.63 -25.01
CA SER A 209 -2.76 9.88 -23.56
C SER A 209 -3.63 11.09 -23.17
N GLY A 210 -3.71 12.10 -24.04
CA GLY A 210 -4.54 13.31 -23.83
C GLY A 210 -6.05 13.13 -24.00
N GLN A 211 -6.56 11.95 -24.35
CA GLN A 211 -7.98 11.73 -24.65
C GLN A 211 -8.77 11.03 -23.52
N ASN A 212 -8.26 11.05 -22.29
CA ASN A 212 -8.95 10.42 -21.17
C ASN A 212 -10.20 11.23 -20.75
N GLN A 213 -11.39 10.63 -20.88
CA GLN A 213 -12.68 11.24 -20.51
C GLN A 213 -12.80 11.58 -19.01
N TYR A 214 -12.00 10.94 -18.16
CA TYR A 214 -12.04 11.16 -16.72
C TYR A 214 -11.02 12.18 -16.23
N LEU A 215 -10.11 12.69 -17.07
CA LEU A 215 -9.23 13.77 -16.63
C LEU A 215 -10.07 15.02 -16.36
N PRO A 216 -9.97 15.67 -15.19
CA PRO A 216 -10.51 17.01 -15.01
C PRO A 216 -9.88 17.97 -16.02
N GLU A 217 -10.68 18.88 -16.59
CA GLU A 217 -10.17 19.94 -17.46
C GLU A 217 -9.20 20.82 -16.66
N GLY A 218 -7.98 21.04 -17.16
CA GLY A 218 -7.02 21.98 -16.57
C GLY A 218 -5.86 21.40 -15.75
N ILE A 219 -5.51 20.11 -15.87
CA ILE A 219 -4.26 19.61 -15.28
C ILE A 219 -3.07 20.16 -16.07
N PRO A 220 -2.15 20.93 -15.46
CA PRO A 220 -0.93 21.37 -16.16
C PRO A 220 -0.06 20.16 -16.53
N GLU A 221 0.29 20.07 -17.82
CA GLU A 221 1.30 19.14 -18.33
C GLU A 221 2.60 19.35 -17.55
N ILE A 222 3.29 18.25 -17.22
CA ILE A 222 4.62 18.34 -16.63
C ILE A 222 5.54 18.81 -17.74
N THR A 223 5.97 20.07 -17.71
CA THR A 223 7.25 20.43 -18.32
C THR A 223 8.32 19.76 -17.46
N GLU A 224 9.04 18.80 -18.06
CA GLU A 224 10.13 18.06 -17.39
C GLU A 224 11.31 18.97 -17.02
N ASP A 225 11.31 20.23 -17.46
CA ASP A 225 12.38 21.19 -17.23
C ASP A 225 11.82 22.44 -16.54
N PHE A 226 12.06 22.60 -15.23
CA PHE A 226 12.13 23.94 -14.65
C PHE A 226 13.52 24.50 -14.96
N SER A 227 13.58 25.64 -15.65
CA SER A 227 14.84 26.32 -15.88
C SER A 227 15.34 26.95 -14.57
N MET A 228 16.66 26.97 -14.34
CA MET A 228 17.24 27.61 -13.14
C MET A 228 16.86 29.10 -12.99
N GLU A 229 16.46 29.76 -14.08
CA GLU A 229 15.99 31.14 -14.10
C GLU A 229 14.59 31.32 -13.48
N GLU A 230 13.71 30.31 -13.55
CA GLU A 230 12.38 30.35 -12.91
C GLU A 230 12.46 30.09 -11.40
N LEU A 231 13.52 29.40 -10.96
CA LEU A 231 13.78 29.13 -9.54
C LEU A 231 14.27 30.38 -8.79
N GLU A 232 14.97 31.30 -9.45
CA GLU A 232 15.45 32.56 -8.84
C GLU A 232 14.31 33.50 -8.45
N GLY A 233 13.20 33.51 -9.20
CA GLY A 233 12.04 34.35 -8.90
C GLY A 233 11.20 33.88 -7.70
N LEU A 234 11.29 32.59 -7.34
CA LEU A 234 10.57 32.00 -6.21
C LEU A 234 11.33 32.10 -4.87
N ILE A 235 12.66 32.29 -4.92
CA ILE A 235 13.52 32.30 -3.72
C ILE A 235 13.63 33.70 -3.08
N PHE A 236 13.30 34.77 -3.82
CA PHE A 236 13.45 36.14 -3.34
C PHE A 236 12.18 36.97 -3.60
N GLY A 237 11.30 37.06 -2.61
CA GLY A 237 10.34 38.17 -2.53
C GLY A 237 11.09 39.49 -2.29
N ASP A 238 10.57 40.59 -2.83
CA ASP A 238 11.14 41.96 -2.74
C ASP A 238 11.23 42.50 -1.29
N ASP A 239 10.65 41.75 -0.35
CA ASP A 239 10.56 41.99 1.09
C ASP A 239 11.40 41.00 1.94
N GLY A 240 12.15 40.09 1.32
CA GLY A 240 13.08 39.18 2.03
C GLY A 240 12.41 38.14 2.91
N VAL A 241 11.10 37.93 2.77
CA VAL A 241 10.35 36.86 3.43
C VAL A 241 10.17 35.71 2.44
N ILE A 242 10.67 34.54 2.81
CA ILE A 242 10.45 33.28 2.08
C ILE A 242 8.96 32.97 2.14
N ASP A 243 8.28 32.97 1.00
CA ASP A 243 6.89 32.51 0.94
C ASP A 243 6.87 31.03 1.31
N ASN A 244 6.02 30.68 2.28
CA ASN A 244 6.08 29.43 3.05
C ASN A 244 5.49 28.22 2.30
N GLY A 245 5.77 28.08 1.01
CA GLY A 245 5.50 26.85 0.27
C GLY A 245 6.74 25.96 0.33
N GLY A 246 6.71 24.85 1.06
CA GLY A 246 7.79 23.85 0.98
C GLY A 246 8.02 23.43 -0.46
N MET A 247 9.27 23.31 -0.91
CA MET A 247 9.58 22.78 -2.25
C MET A 247 9.91 21.29 -2.13
N LEU A 248 9.29 20.47 -2.99
CA LEU A 248 9.62 19.05 -3.13
C LEU A 248 10.67 18.89 -4.23
N VAL A 249 11.81 18.31 -3.85
CA VAL A 249 12.92 17.99 -4.75
C VAL A 249 13.00 16.47 -4.92
N SER A 250 12.81 16.00 -6.14
CA SER A 250 12.99 14.63 -6.58
C SER A 250 14.19 14.56 -7.55
N ASP A 251 14.68 13.36 -7.84
CA ASP A 251 15.73 13.14 -8.84
C ASP A 251 15.33 13.66 -10.23
N ASP A 252 14.02 13.69 -10.50
CA ASP A 252 13.44 14.00 -11.81
C ASP A 252 12.74 15.37 -11.89
N PHE A 253 12.44 16.05 -10.77
CA PHE A 253 11.69 17.31 -10.77
C PHE A 253 11.81 18.11 -9.47
N ILE A 254 11.52 19.42 -9.56
CA ILE A 254 11.35 20.34 -8.42
C ILE A 254 9.97 20.97 -8.54
N ILE A 255 9.13 20.88 -7.50
CA ILE A 255 7.74 21.38 -7.52
C ILE A 255 7.33 21.93 -6.15
N PRO A 256 6.53 23.01 -6.06
CA PRO A 256 5.93 23.43 -4.79
C PRO A 256 5.06 22.32 -4.17
N GLU A 257 5.15 22.15 -2.84
CA GLU A 257 4.44 21.12 -2.08
C GLU A 257 2.91 21.24 -2.25
N GLU A 258 2.38 22.47 -2.26
CA GLU A 258 0.95 22.71 -2.47
C GLU A 258 0.48 22.26 -3.87
N GLU A 259 1.29 22.54 -4.90
CA GLU A 259 1.01 22.15 -6.27
C GLU A 259 1.10 20.63 -6.43
N PHE A 260 2.10 20.00 -5.82
CA PHE A 260 2.22 18.54 -5.79
C PHE A 260 1.02 17.87 -5.11
N ILE A 261 0.62 18.36 -3.94
CA ILE A 261 -0.53 17.83 -3.20
C ILE A 261 -1.82 18.01 -4.01
N SER A 262 -2.06 19.19 -4.59
CA SER A 262 -3.25 19.44 -5.41
C SER A 262 -3.30 18.53 -6.65
N LYS A 263 -2.16 18.28 -7.29
CA LYS A 263 -2.04 17.38 -8.43
C LYS A 263 -2.23 15.91 -8.04
N GLN A 264 -1.67 15.49 -6.92
CA GLN A 264 -1.86 14.14 -6.38
C GLN A 264 -3.34 13.91 -6.07
N ASN A 265 -4.01 14.89 -5.44
CA ASN A 265 -5.44 14.86 -5.18
C ASN A 265 -6.26 14.78 -6.49
N ALA A 266 -5.94 15.59 -7.50
CA ALA A 266 -6.63 15.56 -8.80
C ALA A 266 -6.45 14.22 -9.54
N LEU A 267 -5.26 13.61 -9.46
CA LEU A 267 -4.98 12.29 -10.02
C LEU A 267 -5.70 11.16 -9.27
N ASP A 268 -5.82 11.28 -7.95
CA ASP A 268 -6.57 10.36 -7.09
C ASP A 268 -8.09 10.47 -7.31
N GLU A 269 -8.59 11.62 -7.75
CA GLU A 269 -10.00 11.79 -8.10
C GLU A 269 -10.41 11.06 -9.39
N SER A 270 -9.46 10.75 -10.27
CA SER A 270 -9.73 10.08 -11.56
C SER A 270 -8.70 8.99 -11.90
N PRO A 271 -8.66 7.87 -11.15
CA PRO A 271 -7.74 6.76 -11.43
C PRO A 271 -8.13 5.98 -12.68
N PHE A 272 -9.34 6.16 -13.21
CA PHE A 272 -9.87 5.39 -14.33
C PHE A 272 -9.55 6.05 -15.67
N ILE A 273 -9.23 5.24 -16.69
CA ILE A 273 -9.02 5.73 -18.06
C ILE A 273 -10.14 5.25 -18.99
N LYS A 274 -10.76 6.16 -19.74
CA LYS A 274 -11.72 5.81 -20.82
C LYS A 274 -11.59 6.74 -22.02
N ILE A 275 -11.45 6.13 -23.20
CA ILE A 275 -11.42 6.79 -24.50
C ILE A 275 -12.71 6.40 -25.24
N GLU A 276 -13.55 7.36 -25.66
CA GLU A 276 -14.86 7.07 -26.25
C GLU A 276 -14.80 6.53 -27.69
N LYS A 277 -13.94 7.08 -28.55
CA LYS A 277 -13.82 6.70 -29.96
C LYS A 277 -12.39 6.30 -30.29
N ASP A 278 -11.97 5.17 -29.73
CA ASP A 278 -10.63 4.65 -29.94
C ASP A 278 -10.43 4.18 -31.40
N PRO A 279 -9.56 4.84 -32.19
CA PRO A 279 -9.33 4.52 -33.61
C PRO A 279 -8.65 3.16 -33.82
N ARG A 280 -8.16 2.53 -32.74
CA ARG A 280 -7.46 1.23 -32.78
C ARG A 280 -8.42 0.04 -32.79
N VAL A 281 -9.72 0.30 -32.64
CA VAL A 281 -10.76 -0.73 -32.59
C VAL A 281 -11.19 -1.12 -34.00
N THR A 282 -11.22 -2.44 -34.25
CA THR A 282 -11.67 -3.05 -35.51
C THR A 282 -13.19 -2.90 -35.72
N LYS A 283 -13.71 -3.14 -36.93
CA LYS A 283 -15.17 -3.06 -37.18
C LYS A 283 -15.91 -4.16 -36.43
N VAL A 284 -15.42 -5.40 -36.46
CA VAL A 284 -15.95 -6.51 -35.64
C VAL A 284 -15.77 -6.16 -34.17
N GLY A 285 -14.60 -5.66 -33.78
CA GLY A 285 -14.32 -5.23 -32.41
C GLY A 285 -15.30 -4.20 -31.85
N ARG A 286 -15.79 -3.27 -32.69
CA ARG A 286 -16.81 -2.29 -32.29
C ARG A 286 -18.14 -2.97 -31.96
N VAL A 287 -18.55 -3.95 -32.76
CA VAL A 287 -19.74 -4.77 -32.50
C VAL A 287 -19.55 -5.58 -31.21
N LEU A 288 -18.39 -6.21 -31.03
CA LEU A 288 -18.09 -7.00 -29.83
C LEU A 288 -18.20 -6.16 -28.56
N ARG A 289 -17.63 -4.94 -28.55
CA ARG A 289 -17.72 -4.01 -27.40
C ARG A 289 -19.14 -3.50 -27.18
N LYS A 290 -19.90 -3.21 -28.25
CA LYS A 290 -21.29 -2.74 -28.15
C LYS A 290 -22.17 -3.75 -27.40
N TYR A 291 -22.03 -5.03 -27.74
CA TYR A 291 -22.80 -6.12 -27.12
C TYR A 291 -22.07 -6.79 -25.94
N SER A 292 -20.92 -6.26 -25.51
CA SER A 292 -20.06 -6.85 -24.45
C SER A 292 -19.66 -8.31 -24.71
N LEU A 293 -19.69 -8.74 -25.97
CA LEU A 293 -19.29 -10.08 -26.36
C LEU A 293 -17.79 -10.29 -26.20
N ASP A 294 -16.99 -9.20 -26.17
CA ASP A 294 -15.55 -9.28 -25.97
C ASP A 294 -15.15 -9.84 -24.60
N GLU A 295 -16.08 -9.84 -23.64
CA GLU A 295 -15.86 -10.30 -22.27
C GLU A 295 -16.19 -11.77 -22.05
N LEU A 296 -16.82 -12.45 -23.02
CA LEU A 296 -17.19 -13.86 -22.89
C LEU A 296 -16.02 -14.79 -22.50
N PRO A 297 -14.78 -14.62 -23.01
CA PRO A 297 -13.65 -15.45 -22.60
C PRO A 297 -13.32 -15.40 -21.10
N GLN A 298 -13.79 -14.39 -20.36
CA GLN A 298 -13.65 -14.30 -18.90
C GLN A 298 -14.38 -15.43 -18.17
N LEU A 299 -15.36 -16.08 -18.79
CA LEU A 299 -15.97 -17.30 -18.24
C LEU A 299 -14.89 -18.38 -17.98
N VAL A 300 -13.86 -18.47 -18.83
CA VAL A 300 -12.73 -19.38 -18.59
C VAL A 300 -11.90 -18.95 -17.37
N ASN A 301 -11.75 -17.65 -17.10
CA ASN A 301 -11.11 -17.16 -15.88
C ASN A 301 -11.90 -17.56 -14.63
N ILE A 302 -13.23 -17.48 -14.70
CA ILE A 302 -14.11 -17.94 -13.63
C ILE A 302 -13.91 -19.44 -13.39
N LEU A 303 -13.92 -20.27 -14.42
CA LEU A 303 -13.66 -21.71 -14.25
C LEU A 303 -12.28 -22.02 -13.66
N LYS A 304 -11.24 -21.25 -14.01
CA LYS A 304 -9.90 -21.41 -13.41
C LYS A 304 -9.81 -21.00 -11.94
N GLY A 305 -10.72 -20.13 -11.49
CA GLY A 305 -10.70 -19.58 -10.14
C GLY A 305 -9.97 -18.24 -10.01
N ASP A 306 -9.61 -17.61 -11.13
CA ASP A 306 -9.05 -16.25 -11.12
C ASP A 306 -10.11 -15.19 -10.77
N MET A 307 -11.38 -15.50 -11.06
CA MET A 307 -12.53 -14.62 -10.94
C MET A 307 -13.77 -15.39 -10.47
N SER A 308 -14.80 -14.63 -10.12
CA SER A 308 -16.16 -15.03 -9.79
C SER A 308 -17.15 -14.37 -10.75
N VAL A 309 -18.37 -14.91 -10.86
CA VAL A 309 -19.42 -14.31 -11.69
C VAL A 309 -19.80 -12.92 -11.15
N VAL A 310 -19.97 -12.83 -9.82
CA VAL A 310 -20.27 -11.57 -9.12
C VAL A 310 -19.11 -11.19 -8.22
N GLY A 311 -18.66 -9.93 -8.29
CA GLY A 311 -17.51 -9.44 -7.54
C GLY A 311 -17.10 -8.03 -7.93
N ASN A 312 -16.07 -7.50 -7.26
CA ASN A 312 -15.48 -6.22 -7.61
C ASN A 312 -14.72 -6.33 -8.93
N ARG A 313 -14.78 -5.29 -9.76
CA ARG A 313 -14.15 -5.32 -11.09
C ARG A 313 -12.61 -5.47 -10.97
N PRO A 314 -11.99 -6.42 -11.71
CA PRO A 314 -10.54 -6.50 -11.85
C PRO A 314 -9.97 -5.26 -12.53
N LEU A 315 -8.95 -4.67 -11.91
CA LEU A 315 -8.36 -3.42 -12.40
C LEU A 315 -7.09 -3.67 -13.21
N PRO A 316 -6.79 -2.84 -14.23
CA PRO A 316 -5.44 -2.77 -14.80
C PRO A 316 -4.40 -2.48 -13.71
N LEU A 317 -3.15 -2.89 -13.95
CA LEU A 317 -2.04 -2.66 -13.02
C LEU A 317 -1.93 -1.17 -12.64
N TYR A 318 -1.94 -0.27 -13.62
CA TYR A 318 -1.81 1.17 -13.40
C TYR A 318 -2.97 1.80 -12.59
N GLU A 319 -4.19 1.24 -12.64
CA GLU A 319 -5.30 1.72 -11.78
C GLU A 319 -5.21 1.10 -10.38
N ALA A 320 -4.75 -0.16 -10.30
CA ALA A 320 -4.62 -0.87 -9.04
C ALA A 320 -3.47 -0.34 -8.18
N GLU A 321 -2.37 0.10 -8.80
CA GLU A 321 -1.23 0.75 -8.13
C GLU A 321 -1.65 2.06 -7.45
N ARG A 322 -2.64 2.78 -8.01
CA ARG A 322 -3.19 4.01 -7.42
C ARG A 322 -4.16 3.78 -6.27
N LEU A 323 -4.65 2.55 -6.10
CA LEU A 323 -5.65 2.19 -5.08
C LEU A 323 -5.05 1.38 -3.93
N THR A 324 -3.77 1.62 -3.62
CA THR A 324 -3.04 0.95 -2.52
C THR A 324 -3.11 1.69 -1.19
N ASN A 325 -3.80 2.83 -1.11
CA ASN A 325 -4.03 3.56 0.14
C ASN A 325 -4.98 2.81 1.09
N ASP A 326 -4.90 3.15 2.39
CA ASP A 326 -5.64 2.47 3.47
C ASP A 326 -7.16 2.47 3.24
N GLU A 327 -7.69 3.48 2.56
CA GLU A 327 -9.12 3.57 2.26
C GLU A 327 -9.57 2.67 1.10
N SER A 328 -8.71 2.42 0.11
CA SER A 328 -9.09 1.71 -1.11
C SER A 328 -8.67 0.25 -1.10
N ILE A 329 -7.60 -0.10 -0.37
CA ILE A 329 -6.99 -1.44 -0.43
C ILE A 329 -7.98 -2.55 -0.07
N GLU A 330 -8.93 -2.27 0.83
CA GLU A 330 -9.99 -3.21 1.23
C GLU A 330 -10.85 -3.68 0.05
N ARG A 331 -10.90 -2.95 -1.08
CA ARG A 331 -11.65 -3.39 -2.28
C ARG A 331 -11.15 -4.72 -2.84
N PHE A 332 -9.87 -5.04 -2.64
CA PHE A 332 -9.24 -6.27 -3.11
C PHE A 332 -9.51 -7.44 -2.15
N MET A 333 -10.07 -7.18 -0.97
CA MET A 333 -10.52 -8.19 0.01
C MET A 333 -11.92 -8.72 -0.32
N ALA A 334 -12.20 -8.92 -1.61
CA ALA A 334 -13.47 -9.34 -2.15
C ALA A 334 -13.25 -10.20 -3.41
N PRO A 335 -14.24 -11.01 -3.84
CA PRO A 335 -14.15 -11.72 -5.11
C PRO A 335 -13.98 -10.74 -6.27
N ALA A 336 -13.05 -11.02 -7.17
CA ALA A 336 -12.94 -10.37 -8.46
C ALA A 336 -14.09 -10.82 -9.38
N GLY A 337 -14.90 -9.91 -9.91
CA GLY A 337 -16.16 -10.21 -10.59
C GLY A 337 -16.19 -9.85 -12.07
N LEU A 338 -16.98 -10.60 -12.84
CA LEU A 338 -17.43 -10.17 -14.18
C LEU A 338 -18.43 -9.01 -14.08
N THR A 339 -19.41 -9.14 -13.18
CA THR A 339 -20.34 -8.07 -12.79
C THR A 339 -20.18 -7.77 -11.30
N GLY A 340 -20.59 -6.57 -10.87
CA GLY A 340 -20.38 -6.07 -9.52
C GLY A 340 -21.39 -5.01 -9.15
N LEU A 341 -21.45 -4.67 -7.86
CA LEU A 341 -22.47 -3.79 -7.31
C LEU A 341 -22.50 -2.43 -8.02
N TRP A 342 -21.34 -1.79 -8.21
CA TRP A 342 -21.29 -0.48 -8.87
C TRP A 342 -21.60 -0.54 -10.37
N GLN A 343 -21.39 -1.68 -11.04
CA GLN A 343 -21.71 -1.83 -12.47
C GLN A 343 -23.22 -1.84 -12.70
N VAL A 344 -24.00 -2.25 -11.70
CA VAL A 344 -25.47 -2.33 -11.78
C VAL A 344 -26.20 -1.20 -11.06
N GLU A 345 -25.53 -0.49 -10.16
CA GLU A 345 -26.11 0.70 -9.53
C GLU A 345 -26.00 1.90 -10.47
N LYS A 346 -27.13 2.60 -10.66
CA LYS A 346 -27.20 3.92 -11.29
C LYS A 346 -27.84 4.87 -10.29
N ARG A 347 -27.29 6.09 -10.12
CA ARG A 347 -27.93 7.17 -9.37
C ARG A 347 -28.17 8.37 -10.29
N GLY A 348 -29.42 8.85 -10.32
CA GLY A 348 -29.85 10.10 -10.97
C GLY A 348 -30.04 10.05 -12.50
N ASP A 349 -30.82 11.00 -13.02
CA ASP A 349 -31.15 11.16 -14.46
C ASP A 349 -29.92 11.41 -15.36
N ALA A 350 -28.76 11.77 -14.79
CA ALA A 350 -27.52 12.04 -15.54
C ALA A 350 -26.54 10.85 -15.62
N GLY A 351 -26.81 9.72 -14.96
CA GLY A 351 -26.20 8.41 -15.29
C GLY A 351 -24.68 8.21 -15.13
N LYS A 352 -23.92 9.11 -14.48
CA LYS A 352 -22.46 8.92 -14.25
C LYS A 352 -22.12 8.95 -12.76
N LEU A 353 -21.78 7.78 -12.19
CA LEU A 353 -21.17 7.66 -10.86
C LEU A 353 -19.75 8.24 -10.87
N SER A 354 -19.41 9.01 -9.83
CA SER A 354 -18.06 9.50 -9.57
C SER A 354 -17.09 8.35 -9.23
N ALA A 355 -15.78 8.59 -9.31
CA ALA A 355 -14.78 7.58 -8.96
C ALA A 355 -14.87 7.16 -7.49
N LYS A 356 -15.09 8.13 -6.58
CA LYS A 356 -15.25 7.90 -5.14
C LYS A 356 -16.47 7.00 -4.85
N GLU A 357 -17.62 7.26 -5.47
CA GLU A 357 -18.81 6.42 -5.28
C GLU A 357 -18.62 4.98 -5.79
N ARG A 358 -17.89 4.80 -6.90
CA ARG A 358 -17.58 3.45 -7.40
C ARG A 358 -16.71 2.68 -6.41
N LYS A 359 -15.69 3.34 -5.85
CA LYS A 359 -14.83 2.79 -4.80
C LYS A 359 -15.66 2.43 -3.56
N GLU A 360 -16.55 3.30 -3.11
CA GLU A 360 -17.44 3.02 -1.97
C GLU A 360 -18.33 1.81 -2.19
N LEU A 361 -18.89 1.64 -3.39
CA LEU A 361 -19.71 0.48 -3.72
C LEU A 361 -18.89 -0.82 -3.78
N ASP A 362 -17.65 -0.78 -4.28
CA ASP A 362 -16.72 -1.91 -4.22
C ASP A 362 -16.39 -2.29 -2.76
N LEU A 363 -16.13 -1.30 -1.90
CA LEU A 363 -15.86 -1.52 -0.46
C LEU A 363 -17.08 -2.08 0.25
N LYS A 364 -18.27 -1.55 -0.05
CA LYS A 364 -19.54 -2.05 0.48
C LYS A 364 -19.77 -3.50 0.11
N TYR A 365 -19.58 -3.85 -1.17
CA TYR A 365 -19.69 -5.23 -1.61
C TYR A 365 -18.69 -6.12 -0.87
N GLY A 366 -17.43 -5.73 -0.72
CA GLY A 366 -16.43 -6.50 0.02
C GLY A 366 -16.81 -6.79 1.48
N LYS A 367 -17.51 -5.85 2.14
CA LYS A 367 -17.96 -5.99 3.54
C LYS A 367 -19.24 -6.82 3.69
N GLU A 368 -20.16 -6.71 2.75
CA GLU A 368 -21.54 -7.21 2.89
C GLU A 368 -21.89 -8.36 1.93
N PHE A 369 -20.94 -8.86 1.11
CA PHE A 369 -21.27 -9.84 0.09
C PHE A 369 -21.95 -11.09 0.70
N SER A 370 -23.05 -11.47 0.09
CA SER A 370 -23.89 -12.59 0.50
C SER A 370 -24.57 -13.18 -0.72
N PHE A 371 -25.10 -14.39 -0.58
CA PHE A 371 -25.83 -15.06 -1.66
C PHE A 371 -26.96 -14.18 -2.22
N PHE A 372 -27.75 -13.55 -1.35
CA PHE A 372 -28.86 -12.69 -1.77
C PHE A 372 -28.40 -11.42 -2.50
N LEU A 373 -27.31 -10.81 -2.04
CA LEU A 373 -26.73 -9.64 -2.72
C LEU A 373 -26.23 -10.02 -4.12
N ASP A 374 -25.56 -11.17 -4.25
CA ASP A 374 -25.09 -11.68 -5.55
C ASP A 374 -26.25 -11.93 -6.51
N MET A 375 -27.31 -12.58 -6.05
CA MET A 375 -28.51 -12.81 -6.89
C MET A 375 -29.14 -11.48 -7.30
N LYS A 376 -29.26 -10.51 -6.39
CA LYS A 376 -29.76 -9.16 -6.70
C LYS A 376 -28.92 -8.48 -7.79
N ILE A 377 -27.59 -8.56 -7.69
CA ILE A 377 -26.68 -7.99 -8.70
C ILE A 377 -26.86 -8.69 -10.05
N LEU A 378 -26.98 -10.03 -10.07
CA LEU A 378 -27.23 -10.78 -11.30
C LEU A 378 -28.55 -10.38 -11.97
N PHE A 379 -29.64 -10.30 -11.21
CA PHE A 379 -30.93 -9.87 -11.74
C PHE A 379 -30.86 -8.45 -12.31
N LYS A 380 -30.24 -7.50 -11.58
CA LYS A 380 -30.02 -6.14 -12.09
C LYS A 380 -29.12 -6.11 -13.33
N THR A 381 -28.15 -7.00 -13.43
CA THR A 381 -27.27 -7.10 -14.61
C THR A 381 -28.09 -7.49 -15.84
N LEU A 382 -28.97 -8.49 -15.72
CA LEU A 382 -29.83 -8.93 -16.82
C LEU A 382 -30.77 -7.80 -17.28
N THR A 383 -31.40 -7.07 -16.36
CA THR A 383 -32.30 -5.97 -16.72
C THR A 383 -31.56 -4.77 -17.32
N ALA A 384 -30.33 -4.49 -16.87
CA ALA A 384 -29.50 -3.42 -17.43
C ALA A 384 -29.07 -3.68 -18.88
N PHE A 385 -28.84 -4.94 -19.25
CA PHE A 385 -28.58 -5.32 -20.65
C PHE A 385 -29.81 -5.14 -21.55
N VAL A 386 -31.01 -5.43 -21.04
CA VAL A 386 -32.28 -5.25 -21.77
C VAL A 386 -32.64 -3.77 -21.95
N GLN A 387 -32.33 -2.91 -20.99
CA GLN A 387 -32.61 -1.47 -21.07
C GLN A 387 -31.69 -0.68 -22.02
N LYS A 388 -30.58 -1.24 -22.50
CA LYS A 388 -29.74 -0.61 -23.55
C LYS A 388 -30.31 -0.81 -24.97
N GLY A 389 -31.58 -1.23 -25.07
CA GLY A 389 -32.28 -1.47 -26.34
C GLY A 389 -32.62 -0.22 -27.15
N ASP A 390 -32.55 0.97 -26.56
CA ASP A 390 -32.74 2.22 -27.30
C ASP A 390 -31.37 2.87 -27.55
N VAL A 391 -30.95 2.76 -28.82
CA VAL A 391 -29.65 3.19 -29.38
C VAL A 391 -29.49 4.70 -29.37
#